data_AF-A0ABD2ZL28-F1
#
_entry.id   AF-A0ABD2ZL28-F1
#
_cell.length_a   1.000
_cell.length_b   1.000
_cell.length_c   1.000
_cell.angle_alpha   90.00
_cell.angle_beta   90.00
_cell.angle_gamma   90.00
#
_symmetry.space_group_name_H-M   'P 1'
#
loop_
_entity.id
_entity.type
_entity.pdbx_description
1 polymer ?
#
loop_
_entity_poly.entity_id
_entity_poly.type
_entity_poly.pdbx_seq_one_letter_code
_entity_poly.pdbx_strand_id
1 'polypeptide(L)'
;MSMTLGMAKSTLHRRVKEGTISTNPMFMDTHNHIHIDEKWFFMTKTSEKFYLLPEENDPLHTCKSKKFITKVMFIAVVAHPRYDGSSNEEFFGNIGIFPFIYKEPAKRMSKNQEVETLQIMPITSVTKEVIRVCLINNLLPTIRAKWPNSDTRKQIFIQQNNVKPHILANDVEFLEAASKDGFGIQLSFQPPNSPDLNVLELGFFRAIQSLQHQEAPKNIDELATAIEKSFNEFPVEKLNQVFLTLQMCMIEVMKANGSNNYKVPHMNKSQLERNCYLPKQLNCDSNLLERVSQILVENSLMSV
;
A
#
# COMPACT_ATOMS: atom_id res chain seq x y z
N MET A 1 5.14 -0.18 -30.56
CA MET A 1 5.66 -1.02 -29.46
C MET A 1 5.66 -0.19 -28.19
N SER A 2 4.63 -0.33 -27.36
CA SER A 2 4.53 0.39 -26.08
C SER A 2 5.34 -0.36 -25.04
N MET A 3 6.51 0.15 -24.65
CA MET A 3 7.23 -0.33 -23.47
C MET A 3 6.39 0.02 -22.25
N THR A 4 5.60 -0.94 -21.79
CA THR A 4 5.01 -0.84 -20.44
C THR A 4 6.17 -1.07 -19.48
N LEU A 5 6.60 0.00 -18.79
CA LEU A 5 7.64 -0.04 -17.74
C LEU A 5 7.15 -0.89 -16.55
N GLY A 6 7.14 -2.22 -16.71
CA GLY A 6 7.11 -3.17 -15.62
C GLY A 6 8.55 -3.55 -15.28
N MET A 7 9.02 -3.23 -14.07
CA MET A 7 10.30 -3.77 -13.62
C MET A 7 10.20 -5.30 -13.49
N ALA A 8 11.17 -6.05 -14.00
CA ALA A 8 11.28 -7.47 -13.67
C ALA A 8 11.80 -7.64 -12.24
N LYS A 9 11.42 -8.71 -11.53
CA LYS A 9 11.96 -8.98 -10.18
C LYS A 9 13.48 -9.11 -10.16
N SER A 10 14.04 -9.60 -11.26
CA SER A 10 15.48 -9.72 -11.45
C SER A 10 16.19 -8.36 -11.47
N THR A 11 15.50 -7.25 -11.77
CA THR A 11 16.08 -5.91 -11.77
C THR A 11 16.05 -5.21 -10.41
N LEU A 12 15.68 -5.90 -9.32
CA LEU A 12 15.68 -5.34 -7.97
C LEU A 12 17.05 -4.87 -7.47
N HIS A 13 18.15 -5.43 -7.99
CA HIS A 13 19.51 -4.93 -7.71
C HIS A 13 19.68 -3.44 -8.07
N ARG A 14 18.90 -2.91 -9.04
CA ARG A 14 18.88 -1.48 -9.38
C ARG A 14 18.30 -0.61 -8.27
N ARG A 15 17.69 -1.20 -7.23
CA ARG A 15 17.24 -0.49 -6.03
C ARG A 15 18.35 -0.32 -4.98
N VAL A 16 19.59 -0.70 -5.28
CA VAL A 16 20.78 -0.46 -4.45
C VAL A 16 21.49 0.82 -4.89
N LYS A 17 21.98 1.62 -3.93
CA LYS A 17 22.70 2.88 -4.18
C LYS A 17 24.01 2.60 -4.92
N GLU A 18 24.13 3.11 -6.16
CA GLU A 18 25.28 2.87 -7.04
C GLU A 18 26.63 3.19 -6.38
N GLY A 19 26.72 4.31 -5.65
CA GLY A 19 27.95 4.72 -4.94
C GLY A 19 28.34 3.86 -3.74
N THR A 20 27.50 2.91 -3.33
CA THR A 20 27.75 2.00 -2.18
C THR A 20 28.14 0.59 -2.59
N ILE A 21 28.02 0.26 -3.88
CA ILE A 21 28.20 -1.10 -4.41
C ILE A 21 29.62 -1.63 -4.11
N SER A 22 30.64 -0.77 -4.17
CA SER A 22 32.05 -1.17 -4.00
C SER A 22 32.51 -1.30 -2.55
N THR A 23 31.71 -0.88 -1.56
CA THR A 23 32.13 -0.84 -0.15
C THR A 23 31.16 -1.59 0.76
N ASN A 24 29.94 -1.08 0.90
CA ASN A 24 28.87 -1.71 1.68
C ASN A 24 27.53 -1.37 1.01
N PRO A 25 27.03 -2.22 0.10
CA PRO A 25 25.87 -1.91 -0.72
C PRO A 25 24.63 -1.68 0.15
N MET A 26 24.00 -0.52 0.00
CA MET A 26 22.78 -0.15 0.72
C MET A 26 21.63 0.06 -0.24
N PHE A 27 20.40 -0.29 0.16
CA PHE A 27 19.23 0.09 -0.62
C PHE A 27 19.12 1.61 -0.78
N MET A 28 18.52 2.06 -1.89
CA MET A 28 18.11 3.44 -2.07
C MET A 28 17.10 3.84 -1.00
N ASP A 29 17.11 5.11 -0.59
CA ASP A 29 16.06 5.59 0.29
C ASP A 29 14.76 5.61 -0.52
N THR A 30 13.78 4.81 -0.07
CA THR A 30 12.46 4.70 -0.72
C THR A 30 11.58 5.91 -0.41
N HIS A 31 12.16 7.03 0.00
CA HIS A 31 11.47 8.25 0.42
C HIS A 31 10.72 8.93 -0.72
N ASN A 32 11.15 8.74 -1.97
CA ASN A 32 10.48 9.26 -3.16
C ASN A 32 9.48 8.27 -3.79
N HIS A 33 9.25 7.12 -3.16
CA HIS A 33 8.30 6.12 -3.61
C HIS A 33 7.04 6.14 -2.76
N ILE A 34 5.90 6.23 -3.43
CA ILE A 34 4.56 6.12 -2.86
C ILE A 34 4.00 4.77 -3.31
N HIS A 35 3.43 4.01 -2.38
CA HIS A 35 2.73 2.77 -2.66
C HIS A 35 1.22 3.01 -2.67
N ILE A 36 0.54 2.58 -3.74
CA ILE A 36 -0.92 2.58 -3.83
C ILE A 36 -1.44 1.18 -4.13
N ASP A 37 -2.62 0.89 -3.62
CA ASP A 37 -3.35 -0.35 -3.89
C ASP A 37 -4.81 -0.22 -3.42
N GLU A 38 -5.68 -1.03 -3.98
CA GLU A 38 -7.09 -1.10 -3.61
C GLU A 38 -7.39 -2.31 -2.72
N LYS A 39 -8.29 -2.13 -1.75
CA LYS A 39 -8.77 -3.21 -0.91
C LYS A 39 -10.26 -3.11 -0.61
N TRP A 40 -10.93 -4.26 -0.67
CA TRP A 40 -12.27 -4.44 -0.09
C TRP A 40 -12.18 -4.62 1.42
N PHE A 41 -12.82 -3.73 2.17
CA PHE A 41 -13.08 -3.88 3.59
C PHE A 41 -14.52 -4.34 3.81
N PHE A 42 -14.69 -5.33 4.69
CA PHE A 42 -15.98 -5.99 4.94
C PHE A 42 -16.50 -5.56 6.30
N MET A 43 -17.82 -5.33 6.39
CA MET A 43 -18.48 -4.94 7.65
C MET A 43 -18.23 -5.98 8.75
N THR A 44 -18.35 -7.27 8.41
CA THR A 44 -18.22 -8.39 9.33
C THR A 44 -17.30 -9.48 8.78
N LYS A 45 -16.69 -10.26 9.68
CA LYS A 45 -15.91 -11.43 9.29
C LYS A 45 -16.84 -12.60 8.95
N THR A 46 -16.34 -13.53 8.13
CA THR A 46 -17.11 -14.73 7.75
C THR A 46 -17.18 -15.76 8.88
N SER A 47 -16.21 -15.76 9.77
CA SER A 47 -16.13 -16.65 10.91
C SER A 47 -15.34 -15.97 12.02
N GLU A 48 -15.87 -15.97 13.23
CA GLU A 48 -15.22 -15.44 14.43
C GLU A 48 -15.26 -16.49 15.54
N LYS A 49 -14.27 -16.42 16.43
CA LYS A 49 -14.22 -17.25 17.63
C LYS A 49 -14.68 -16.40 18.80
N PHE A 50 -15.64 -16.91 19.56
CA PHE A 50 -16.15 -16.29 20.77
C PHE A 50 -15.73 -17.11 21.99
N TYR A 51 -15.42 -16.44 23.09
CA TYR A 51 -15.35 -17.08 24.40
C TYR A 51 -16.74 -16.96 25.02
N LEU A 52 -17.31 -18.10 25.40
CA LEU A 52 -18.66 -18.20 25.98
C LEU A 52 -18.56 -18.87 27.34
N LEU A 53 -19.43 -18.48 28.26
CA LEU A 53 -19.64 -19.24 29.49
C LEU A 53 -20.37 -20.56 29.19
N PRO A 54 -20.25 -21.61 30.02
CA PRO A 54 -20.89 -22.90 29.79
C PRO A 54 -22.42 -22.82 29.60
N GLU A 55 -23.06 -21.81 30.19
CA GLU A 55 -24.52 -21.59 30.13
C GLU A 55 -24.95 -20.64 28.98
N GLU A 56 -24.01 -20.01 28.28
CA GLU A 56 -24.32 -19.11 27.17
C GLU A 56 -24.55 -19.90 25.87
N ASN A 57 -25.60 -19.52 25.15
CA ASN A 57 -25.86 -20.08 23.83
C ASN A 57 -24.85 -19.53 22.81
N ASP A 58 -24.46 -20.37 21.86
CA ASP A 58 -23.64 -19.94 20.74
C ASP A 58 -24.28 -18.76 20.00
N PRO A 59 -23.54 -17.66 19.76
CA PRO A 59 -24.06 -16.52 19.03
C PRO A 59 -24.34 -16.93 17.59
N LEU A 60 -25.63 -16.98 17.22
CA LEU A 60 -26.05 -17.33 15.88
C LEU A 60 -25.98 -16.12 14.96
N HIS A 61 -25.03 -16.13 14.02
CA HIS A 61 -24.96 -15.14 12.95
C HIS A 61 -25.19 -15.78 11.58
N THR A 62 -26.42 -15.76 11.08
CA THR A 62 -26.76 -16.35 9.77
C THR A 62 -26.63 -15.35 8.63
N CYS A 63 -25.85 -15.68 7.60
CA CYS A 63 -25.87 -14.99 6.32
C CYS A 63 -25.95 -16.01 5.19
N LYS A 64 -26.82 -15.77 4.20
CA LYS A 64 -27.07 -16.72 3.09
C LYS A 64 -25.83 -16.96 2.22
N SER A 65 -24.94 -15.97 2.08
CA SER A 65 -23.69 -16.09 1.32
C SER A 65 -22.73 -14.97 1.69
N LYS A 66 -21.42 -15.23 1.62
CA LYS A 66 -20.35 -14.21 1.74
C LYS A 66 -20.54 -13.02 0.80
N LYS A 67 -21.21 -13.23 -0.34
CA LYS A 67 -21.50 -12.17 -1.34
C LYS A 67 -22.42 -11.08 -0.81
N PHE A 68 -23.24 -11.37 0.21
CA PHE A 68 -24.18 -10.41 0.79
C PHE A 68 -23.59 -9.62 1.97
N ILE A 69 -22.34 -9.87 2.34
CA ILE A 69 -21.67 -9.06 3.36
C ILE A 69 -21.36 -7.69 2.76
N THR A 70 -21.89 -6.64 3.38
CA THR A 70 -21.61 -5.26 3.02
C THR A 70 -20.11 -5.02 3.02
N LYS A 71 -19.61 -4.43 1.92
CA LYS A 71 -18.20 -4.14 1.73
C LYS A 71 -18.02 -2.86 0.93
N VAL A 72 -16.93 -2.16 1.20
CA VAL A 72 -16.55 -0.93 0.52
C VAL A 72 -15.11 -1.08 0.05
N MET A 73 -14.83 -0.67 -1.18
CA MET A 73 -13.46 -0.64 -1.70
C MET A 73 -12.83 0.70 -1.33
N PHE A 74 -11.58 0.66 -0.89
CA PHE A 74 -10.77 1.85 -0.67
C PHE A 74 -9.50 1.74 -1.49
N ILE A 75 -9.00 2.87 -1.97
CA ILE A 75 -7.61 3.00 -2.41
C ILE A 75 -6.81 3.65 -1.28
N ALA A 76 -5.74 2.99 -0.84
CA ALA A 76 -4.87 3.51 0.21
C ALA A 76 -3.53 3.92 -0.38
N VAL A 77 -2.92 4.94 0.21
CA VAL A 77 -1.69 5.57 -0.28
C VAL A 77 -0.75 5.81 0.89
N VAL A 78 0.40 5.13 0.86
CA VAL A 78 1.44 5.25 1.89
C VAL A 78 2.81 5.49 1.28
N ALA A 79 3.66 6.20 2.00
CA ALA A 79 5.06 6.44 1.67
C ALA A 79 5.93 6.11 2.89
N HIS A 80 7.23 5.99 2.66
CA HIS A 80 8.17 5.63 3.73
C HIS A 80 8.26 6.78 4.75
N PRO A 81 7.97 6.54 6.04
CA PRO A 81 8.06 7.58 7.05
C PRO A 81 9.47 8.15 7.20
N ARG A 82 9.57 9.41 7.60
CA ARG A 82 10.83 10.13 7.75
C ARG A 82 10.95 10.72 9.14
N TYR A 83 12.17 10.64 9.67
CA TYR A 83 12.53 11.14 10.97
C TYR A 83 13.68 12.12 10.83
N ASP A 84 13.62 13.21 11.59
CA ASP A 84 14.69 14.21 11.66
C ASP A 84 15.97 13.64 12.33
N GLY A 85 17.00 14.47 12.43
CA GLY A 85 18.26 14.09 13.09
C GLY A 85 18.13 13.81 14.60
N SER A 86 17.06 14.30 15.22
CA SER A 86 16.72 14.13 16.64
C SER A 86 15.73 12.98 16.88
N SER A 87 15.40 12.20 15.84
CA SER A 87 14.40 11.12 15.84
C SER A 87 12.94 11.57 16.03
N ASN A 88 12.62 12.84 15.78
CA ASN A 88 11.23 13.29 15.69
C ASN A 88 10.66 12.99 14.31
N GLU A 89 9.36 12.77 14.24
CA GLU A 89 8.64 12.49 13.02
C GLU A 89 8.54 13.74 12.12
N GLU A 90 9.28 13.74 11.01
CA GLU A 90 9.20 14.81 10.00
C GLU A 90 8.06 14.53 9.00
N PHE A 91 7.82 13.25 8.72
CA PHE A 91 6.80 12.81 7.78
C PHE A 91 6.24 11.44 8.17
N PHE A 92 4.94 11.40 8.47
CA PHE A 92 4.22 10.21 8.97
C PHE A 92 4.08 9.07 7.93
N GLY A 93 4.17 9.37 6.63
CA GLY A 93 4.03 8.39 5.56
C GLY A 93 2.58 8.02 5.18
N ASN A 94 1.58 8.29 6.02
CA ASN A 94 0.17 8.07 5.69
C ASN A 94 -0.42 9.24 4.85
N ILE A 95 -0.41 9.08 3.52
CA ILE A 95 -0.83 10.15 2.61
C ILE A 95 -2.34 10.25 2.56
N GLY A 96 -3.04 9.16 2.22
CA GLY A 96 -4.50 9.18 2.17
C GLY A 96 -5.12 7.80 1.96
N ILE A 97 -6.40 7.69 2.32
CA ILE A 97 -7.24 6.53 2.05
C ILE A 97 -8.58 7.05 1.55
N PHE A 98 -9.04 6.57 0.40
CA PHE A 98 -10.21 7.13 -0.28
C PHE A 98 -11.25 6.03 -0.55
N PRO A 99 -12.48 6.15 -0.02
CA PRO A 99 -13.57 5.21 -0.30
C PRO A 99 -14.12 5.40 -1.71
N PHE A 100 -14.43 4.28 -2.38
CA PHE A 100 -15.24 4.30 -3.59
C PHE A 100 -16.73 4.20 -3.23
N ILE A 101 -17.33 5.35 -2.94
CA ILE A 101 -18.72 5.50 -2.52
C ILE A 101 -19.44 6.60 -3.31
N TYR A 102 -20.77 6.53 -3.36
CA TYR A 102 -21.64 7.57 -3.90
C TYR A 102 -22.87 7.77 -3.00
N LYS A 103 -23.54 8.93 -3.10
CA LYS A 103 -24.77 9.21 -2.35
C LYS A 103 -25.99 8.93 -3.22
N GLU A 104 -26.97 8.21 -2.67
CA GLU A 104 -28.25 7.90 -3.32
C GLU A 104 -29.40 8.16 -2.34
N PRO A 105 -30.53 8.76 -2.76
CA PRO A 105 -31.68 8.92 -1.87
C PRO A 105 -32.25 7.56 -1.42
N ALA A 106 -32.57 7.44 -0.14
CA ALA A 106 -33.14 6.21 0.43
C ALA A 106 -34.45 5.83 -0.25
N LYS A 107 -34.48 4.63 -0.86
CA LYS A 107 -35.64 4.13 -1.63
C LYS A 107 -36.78 3.56 -0.78
N ARG A 108 -36.55 3.32 0.51
CA ARG A 108 -37.52 2.68 1.41
C ARG A 108 -37.43 3.30 2.80
N MET A 109 -38.57 3.58 3.42
CA MET A 109 -38.62 3.86 4.85
C MET A 109 -38.16 2.64 5.63
N SER A 110 -37.27 2.85 6.59
CA SER A 110 -36.97 1.87 7.63
C SER A 110 -37.14 2.54 8.99
N LYS A 111 -37.21 1.74 10.07
CA LYS A 111 -37.28 2.28 11.45
C LYS A 111 -36.18 3.29 11.77
N ASN A 112 -35.05 3.26 11.05
CA ASN A 112 -33.88 4.09 11.29
C ASN A 112 -33.64 5.11 10.16
N GLN A 113 -34.56 5.28 9.20
CA GLN A 113 -34.31 6.14 8.04
C GLN A 113 -35.60 6.69 7.42
N GLU A 114 -35.75 8.02 7.42
CA GLU A 114 -36.81 8.75 6.71
C GLU A 114 -36.60 8.71 5.20
N VAL A 115 -37.69 8.71 4.42
CA VAL A 115 -37.65 8.81 2.95
C VAL A 115 -36.85 10.05 2.56
N GLU A 116 -36.08 9.96 1.47
CA GLU A 116 -35.24 11.05 0.92
C GLU A 116 -33.94 11.36 1.67
N THR A 117 -33.64 10.69 2.79
CA THR A 117 -32.30 10.79 3.41
C THR A 117 -31.24 10.25 2.45
N LEU A 118 -30.19 11.02 2.16
CA LEU A 118 -29.07 10.58 1.32
C LEU A 118 -28.31 9.44 2.01
N GLN A 119 -28.34 8.24 1.43
CA GLN A 119 -27.61 7.08 1.89
C GLN A 119 -26.31 6.92 1.09
N ILE A 120 -25.21 6.61 1.78
CA ILE A 120 -23.95 6.27 1.12
C ILE A 120 -23.99 4.83 0.65
N MET A 121 -23.68 4.62 -0.62
CA MET A 121 -23.68 3.33 -1.30
C MET A 121 -22.27 3.02 -1.85
N PRO A 122 -21.84 1.75 -1.81
CA PRO A 122 -20.53 1.37 -2.32
C PRO A 122 -20.56 1.26 -3.85
N ILE A 123 -19.52 1.75 -4.52
CA ILE A 123 -19.31 1.49 -5.94
C ILE A 123 -18.89 0.02 -6.09
N THR A 124 -19.72 -0.78 -6.73
CA THR A 124 -19.48 -2.24 -6.86
C THR A 124 -18.49 -2.60 -7.97
N SER A 125 -18.35 -1.73 -8.98
CA SER A 125 -17.47 -1.92 -10.13
C SER A 125 -16.57 -0.69 -10.30
N VAL A 126 -15.32 -0.79 -9.83
CA VAL A 126 -14.32 0.26 -9.98
C VAL A 126 -13.69 0.15 -11.38
N THR A 127 -13.99 1.13 -12.23
CA THR A 127 -13.48 1.19 -13.61
C THR A 127 -12.19 2.01 -13.67
N LYS A 128 -11.51 1.96 -14.81
CA LYS A 128 -10.34 2.79 -15.08
C LYS A 128 -10.60 4.29 -14.91
N GLU A 129 -11.79 4.74 -15.30
CA GLU A 129 -12.20 6.14 -15.15
C GLU A 129 -12.34 6.54 -13.68
N VAL A 130 -12.97 5.67 -12.87
CA VAL A 130 -13.15 5.91 -11.43
C VAL A 130 -11.79 6.00 -10.73
N ILE A 131 -10.83 5.14 -11.09
CA ILE A 131 -9.46 5.22 -10.57
C ILE A 131 -8.80 6.52 -11.02
N ARG A 132 -8.85 6.88 -12.31
CA ARG A 132 -8.24 8.12 -12.81
C ARG A 132 -8.75 9.34 -12.07
N VAL A 133 -10.07 9.48 -11.95
CA VAL A 133 -10.72 10.59 -11.25
C VAL A 133 -10.25 10.65 -9.79
N CYS A 134 -10.18 9.51 -9.09
CA CYS A 134 -9.68 9.46 -7.73
C CYS A 134 -8.20 9.87 -7.63
N LEU A 135 -7.36 9.41 -8.56
CA LEU A 135 -5.94 9.77 -8.57
C LEU A 135 -5.75 11.29 -8.81
N ILE A 136 -6.48 11.87 -9.76
CA ILE A 136 -6.35 13.28 -10.12
C ILE A 136 -6.96 14.20 -9.07
N ASN A 137 -8.18 13.91 -8.62
CA ASN A 137 -8.95 14.84 -7.78
C ASN A 137 -8.70 14.66 -6.28
N ASN A 138 -8.30 13.46 -5.85
CA ASN A 138 -8.09 13.17 -4.43
C ASN A 138 -6.61 12.97 -4.12
N LEU A 139 -5.94 12.07 -4.84
CA LEU A 139 -4.55 11.71 -4.51
C LEU A 139 -3.56 12.84 -4.78
N LEU A 140 -3.52 13.39 -6.00
CA LEU A 140 -2.53 14.42 -6.36
C LEU A 140 -2.60 15.65 -5.43
N PRO A 141 -3.78 16.23 -5.13
CA PRO A 141 -3.88 17.32 -4.16
C PRO A 141 -3.40 16.92 -2.76
N THR A 142 -3.72 15.70 -2.31
CA THR A 142 -3.30 15.20 -0.99
C THR A 142 -1.78 15.03 -0.90
N ILE A 143 -1.14 14.55 -1.97
CA ILE A 143 0.33 14.50 -2.07
C ILE A 143 0.88 15.91 -1.91
N ARG A 144 0.41 16.88 -2.69
CA ARG A 144 0.92 18.26 -2.65
C ARG A 144 0.77 18.90 -1.26
N ALA A 145 -0.33 18.61 -0.58
CA ALA A 145 -0.59 19.15 0.76
C ALA A 145 0.30 18.53 1.85
N LYS A 146 0.65 17.25 1.72
CA LYS A 146 1.38 16.50 2.76
C LYS A 146 2.86 16.27 2.45
N TRP A 147 3.30 16.44 1.21
CA TRP A 147 4.68 16.10 0.81
C TRP A 147 5.69 17.07 1.44
N PRO A 148 6.84 16.59 1.94
CA PRO A 148 7.84 17.46 2.55
C PRO A 148 8.41 18.49 1.58
N ASN A 149 8.41 19.77 2.01
CA ASN A 149 8.87 20.92 1.20
C ASN A 149 10.34 20.82 0.77
N SER A 150 11.17 20.11 1.54
CA SER A 150 12.58 19.86 1.23
C SER A 150 12.77 19.05 -0.07
N ASP A 151 11.76 18.28 -0.47
CA ASP A 151 11.81 17.30 -1.55
C ASP A 151 10.91 17.63 -2.74
N THR A 152 10.29 18.81 -2.79
CA THR A 152 9.36 19.21 -3.87
C THR A 152 10.00 19.14 -5.26
N ARG A 153 11.33 19.29 -5.36
CA ARG A 153 12.09 19.21 -6.62
C ARG A 153 12.50 17.79 -7.02
N LYS A 154 12.28 16.78 -6.16
CA LYS A 154 12.62 15.39 -6.47
C LYS A 154 11.49 14.74 -7.25
N GLN A 155 11.86 13.82 -8.14
CA GLN A 155 10.90 12.97 -8.85
C GLN A 155 10.23 12.00 -7.86
N ILE A 156 8.90 12.02 -7.81
CA ILE A 156 8.05 11.14 -7.01
C ILE A 156 7.52 10.01 -7.90
N PHE A 157 7.65 8.78 -7.43
CA PHE A 157 7.14 7.59 -8.10
C PHE A 157 5.96 7.01 -7.32
N ILE A 158 4.80 6.93 -7.95
CA ILE A 158 3.63 6.22 -7.43
C ILE A 158 3.67 4.80 -7.98
N GLN A 159 3.93 3.82 -7.13
CA GLN A 159 3.95 2.40 -7.46
C GLN A 159 2.55 1.82 -7.32
N GLN A 160 2.05 1.21 -8.40
CA GLN A 160 0.78 0.48 -8.45
C GLN A 160 0.96 -0.93 -9.03
N ASN A 161 -0.06 -1.78 -8.87
CA ASN A 161 -0.09 -3.11 -9.45
C ASN A 161 -0.49 -3.07 -10.95
N ASN A 162 -0.39 -4.21 -11.65
CA ASN A 162 -0.67 -4.32 -13.09
C ASN A 162 -2.13 -4.72 -13.43
N VAL A 163 -3.07 -4.58 -12.49
CA VAL A 163 -4.46 -5.00 -12.71
C VAL A 163 -5.16 -4.02 -13.68
N LYS A 164 -6.11 -4.54 -14.47
CA LYS A 164 -6.74 -3.84 -15.61
C LYS A 164 -7.33 -2.45 -15.36
N PRO A 165 -7.91 -2.10 -14.20
CA PRO A 165 -8.49 -0.77 -14.01
C PRO A 165 -7.42 0.29 -13.74
N HIS A 166 -6.15 -0.07 -13.51
CA HIS A 166 -5.10 0.94 -13.34
C HIS A 166 -4.84 1.70 -14.65
N ILE A 167 -4.57 3.00 -14.50
CA ILE A 167 -4.16 3.84 -15.62
C ILE A 167 -2.71 3.56 -16.00
N LEU A 168 -2.39 3.73 -17.28
CA LEU A 168 -1.03 3.56 -17.77
C LEU A 168 -0.15 4.73 -17.30
N ALA A 169 1.16 4.51 -17.22
CA ALA A 169 2.11 5.55 -16.82
C ALA A 169 2.14 6.75 -17.77
N ASN A 170 1.69 6.58 -19.01
CA ASN A 170 1.60 7.61 -20.03
C ASN A 170 0.16 8.17 -20.22
N ASP A 171 -0.74 7.96 -19.24
CA ASP A 171 -2.08 8.53 -19.28
C ASP A 171 -2.00 10.08 -19.27
N VAL A 172 -2.50 10.70 -20.34
CA VAL A 172 -2.27 12.12 -20.64
C VAL A 172 -2.89 13.03 -19.59
N GLU A 173 -4.14 12.76 -19.20
CA GLU A 173 -4.85 13.54 -18.19
C GLU A 173 -4.14 13.48 -16.83
N PHE A 174 -3.66 12.28 -16.45
CA PHE A 174 -2.89 12.14 -15.23
C PHE A 174 -1.56 12.89 -15.29
N LEU A 175 -0.80 12.79 -16.39
CA LEU A 175 0.48 13.47 -16.54
C LEU A 175 0.34 15.00 -16.52
N GLU A 176 -0.68 15.53 -17.20
CA GLU A 176 -0.99 16.96 -17.16
C GLU A 176 -1.32 17.41 -15.74
N ALA A 177 -2.17 16.66 -15.04
CA ALA A 177 -2.50 16.97 -13.66
C ALA A 177 -1.28 16.87 -12.75
N ALA A 178 -0.47 15.81 -12.90
CA ALA A 178 0.69 15.48 -12.07
C ALA A 178 1.84 16.48 -12.17
N SER A 179 2.01 17.13 -13.32
CA SER A 179 3.07 18.12 -13.57
C SER A 179 2.79 19.53 -13.01
N LYS A 180 1.59 19.76 -12.47
CA LYS A 180 1.21 21.05 -11.86
C LYS A 180 2.01 21.31 -10.57
N ASP A 181 2.10 22.59 -10.23
CA ASP A 181 2.68 23.07 -8.96
C ASP A 181 4.16 22.71 -8.76
N GLY A 182 4.90 22.45 -9.85
CA GLY A 182 6.34 22.16 -9.82
C GLY A 182 6.70 20.74 -9.36
N PHE A 183 5.71 19.86 -9.20
CA PHE A 183 5.93 18.46 -8.83
C PHE A 183 6.22 17.59 -10.06
N GLY A 184 7.23 16.74 -9.94
CA GLY A 184 7.48 15.65 -10.90
C GLY A 184 6.89 14.34 -10.37
N ILE A 185 5.61 14.06 -10.64
CA ILE A 185 4.95 12.81 -10.20
C ILE A 185 4.76 11.87 -11.39
N GLN A 186 5.22 10.63 -11.26
CA GLN A 186 5.08 9.59 -12.29
C GLN A 186 4.50 8.30 -11.70
N LEU A 187 3.71 7.59 -12.49
CA LEU A 187 3.28 6.24 -12.17
C LEU A 187 4.35 5.23 -12.57
N SER A 188 4.49 4.22 -11.74
CA SER A 188 5.38 3.08 -11.95
C SER A 188 4.63 1.81 -11.61
N PHE A 189 4.98 0.72 -12.31
CA PHE A 189 4.38 -0.57 -12.05
C PHE A 189 5.34 -1.44 -11.25
N GLN A 190 4.80 -2.12 -10.25
CA GLN A 190 5.52 -3.18 -9.58
C GLN A 190 5.68 -4.40 -10.51
N PRO A 191 6.65 -5.29 -10.24
CA PRO A 191 6.79 -6.52 -10.99
C PRO A 191 5.50 -7.37 -10.93
N PRO A 192 5.10 -8.05 -12.02
CA PRO A 192 3.92 -8.92 -12.01
C PRO A 192 3.96 -10.00 -10.92
N ASN A 193 2.80 -10.31 -10.33
CA ASN A 193 2.64 -11.34 -9.28
C ASN A 193 3.57 -11.13 -8.08
N SER A 194 3.64 -9.89 -7.56
CA SER A 194 4.56 -9.51 -6.46
C SER A 194 3.86 -8.73 -5.35
N PRO A 195 2.86 -9.32 -4.67
CA PRO A 195 2.19 -8.64 -3.56
C PRO A 195 3.16 -8.33 -2.39
N ASP A 196 4.21 -9.13 -2.25
CA ASP A 196 5.35 -8.95 -1.34
C ASP A 196 6.21 -7.71 -1.63
N LEU A 197 6.07 -7.12 -2.83
CA LEU A 197 6.76 -5.89 -3.23
C LEU A 197 5.87 -4.63 -3.13
N ASN A 198 4.68 -4.75 -2.52
CA ASN A 198 3.82 -3.63 -2.15
C ASN A 198 3.65 -3.56 -0.63
N VAL A 199 4.00 -2.43 0.00
CA VAL A 199 3.85 -2.22 1.45
C VAL A 199 2.41 -2.44 1.92
N LEU A 200 1.45 -2.06 1.08
CA LEU A 200 0.02 -2.17 1.39
C LEU A 200 -0.41 -3.63 1.58
N GLU A 201 -0.07 -4.49 0.62
CA GLU A 201 -0.37 -5.93 0.65
C GLU A 201 0.52 -6.72 1.62
N LEU A 202 1.79 -6.32 1.77
CA LEU A 202 2.76 -7.04 2.59
C LEU A 202 2.35 -7.11 4.07
N GLY A 203 1.69 -6.09 4.59
CA GLY A 203 1.22 -6.12 5.98
C GLY A 203 0.28 -4.99 6.40
N PHE A 204 0.36 -3.81 5.77
CA PHE A 204 -0.40 -2.63 6.21
C PHE A 204 -1.91 -2.86 6.18
N PHE A 205 -2.45 -3.39 5.09
CA PHE A 205 -3.88 -3.64 4.96
C PHE A 205 -4.44 -4.63 5.97
N ARG A 206 -3.65 -5.63 6.37
CA ARG A 206 -4.05 -6.59 7.41
C ARG A 206 -4.17 -5.89 8.76
N ALA A 207 -3.28 -4.95 9.04
CA ALA A 207 -3.29 -4.18 10.27
C ALA A 207 -4.50 -3.22 10.31
N ILE A 208 -4.74 -2.44 9.26
CA ILE A 208 -5.91 -1.54 9.17
C ILE A 208 -7.21 -2.33 9.28
N GLN A 209 -7.32 -3.47 8.60
CA GLN A 209 -8.51 -4.32 8.70
C GLN A 209 -8.71 -4.86 10.13
N SER A 210 -7.64 -5.23 10.82
CA SER A 210 -7.74 -5.66 12.22
C SER A 210 -8.23 -4.56 13.15
N LEU A 211 -7.77 -3.31 12.95
CA LEU A 211 -8.20 -2.14 13.73
C LEU A 211 -9.66 -1.79 13.44
N GLN A 212 -10.05 -1.74 12.17
CA GLN A 212 -11.43 -1.49 11.76
C GLN A 212 -12.42 -2.48 12.38
N HIS A 213 -12.05 -3.76 12.50
CA HIS A 213 -12.92 -4.76 13.13
C HIS A 213 -13.12 -4.56 14.64
N GLN A 214 -12.26 -3.81 15.32
CA GLN A 214 -12.44 -3.48 16.75
C GLN A 214 -13.52 -2.41 16.97
N GLU A 215 -13.81 -1.59 15.96
CA GLU A 215 -14.80 -0.51 16.03
C GLU A 215 -16.25 -1.01 15.80
N ALA A 216 -16.42 -2.25 15.31
CA ALA A 216 -17.73 -2.91 15.07
C ALA A 216 -18.78 -2.03 14.34
N PRO A 217 -18.46 -1.50 13.14
CA PRO A 217 -19.36 -0.62 12.41
C PRO A 217 -20.66 -1.31 11.99
N LYS A 218 -21.76 -0.55 11.96
CA LYS A 218 -23.11 -1.06 11.66
C LYS A 218 -23.65 -0.60 10.30
N ASN A 219 -23.06 0.45 9.73
CA ASN A 219 -23.43 1.00 8.43
C ASN A 219 -22.18 1.46 7.66
N ILE A 220 -22.37 1.83 6.39
CA ILE A 220 -21.27 2.19 5.48
C ILE A 220 -20.52 3.44 5.96
N ASP A 221 -21.22 4.39 6.56
CA ASP A 221 -20.62 5.64 7.05
C ASP A 221 -19.69 5.35 8.23
N GLU A 222 -20.18 4.59 9.21
CA GLU A 222 -19.39 4.11 10.35
C GLU A 222 -18.20 3.26 9.89
N LEU A 223 -18.38 2.41 8.87
CA LEU A 223 -17.30 1.61 8.31
C LEU A 223 -16.22 2.51 7.68
N ALA A 224 -16.61 3.52 6.91
CA ALA A 224 -15.67 4.45 6.30
C ALA A 224 -14.93 5.27 7.37
N THR A 225 -15.65 5.82 8.36
CA THR A 225 -15.05 6.55 9.48
C THR A 225 -14.08 5.66 10.28
N ALA A 226 -14.43 4.40 10.57
CA ALA A 226 -13.55 3.48 11.27
C ALA A 226 -12.25 3.19 10.50
N ILE A 227 -12.32 3.08 9.18
CA ILE A 227 -11.16 2.86 8.30
C ILE A 227 -10.29 4.11 8.23
N GLU A 228 -10.89 5.28 8.02
CA GLU A 228 -10.18 6.56 7.99
C GLU A 228 -9.48 6.82 9.33
N LYS A 229 -10.17 6.59 10.45
CA LYS A 229 -9.59 6.66 11.79
C LYS A 229 -8.41 5.69 11.93
N SER A 230 -8.61 4.41 11.62
CA SER A 230 -7.55 3.38 11.70
C SER A 230 -6.33 3.72 10.85
N PHE A 231 -6.52 4.37 9.70
CA PHE A 231 -5.45 4.79 8.79
C PHE A 231 -4.70 6.01 9.32
N ASN A 232 -5.42 7.00 9.83
CA ASN A 232 -4.83 8.25 10.35
C ASN A 232 -4.08 8.03 11.66
N GLU A 233 -4.60 7.14 12.52
CA GLU A 233 -4.03 6.82 13.84
C GLU A 233 -3.03 5.64 13.78
N PHE A 234 -2.71 5.12 12.59
CA PHE A 234 -1.79 4.00 12.47
C PHE A 234 -0.37 4.41 12.90
N PRO A 235 0.28 3.67 13.82
CA PRO A 235 1.59 4.08 14.34
C PRO A 235 2.67 4.15 13.26
N VAL A 236 3.41 5.25 13.22
CA VAL A 236 4.44 5.54 12.21
C VAL A 236 5.57 4.52 12.27
N GLU A 237 5.93 4.10 13.48
CA GLU A 237 6.96 3.09 13.74
C GLU A 237 6.56 1.76 13.13
N LYS A 238 5.28 1.38 13.26
CA LYS A 238 4.75 0.16 12.64
C LYS A 238 4.77 0.25 11.12
N LEU A 239 4.45 1.40 10.54
CA LEU A 239 4.55 1.61 9.09
C LEU A 239 6.01 1.47 8.62
N ASN A 240 6.95 2.10 9.32
CA ASN A 240 8.38 1.97 9.04
C ASN A 240 8.86 0.50 9.11
N GLN A 241 8.37 -0.28 10.08
CA GLN A 241 8.67 -1.72 10.18
C GLN A 241 8.20 -2.52 8.96
N VAL A 242 7.08 -2.15 8.33
CA VAL A 242 6.62 -2.77 7.08
C VAL A 242 7.55 -2.41 5.92
N PHE A 243 8.02 -1.17 5.81
CA PHE A 243 9.02 -0.76 4.81
C PHE A 243 10.35 -1.50 4.96
N LEU A 244 10.82 -1.73 6.18
CA LEU A 244 12.00 -2.58 6.39
C LEU A 244 11.73 -4.03 5.99
N THR A 245 10.52 -4.54 6.23
CA THR A 245 10.12 -5.88 5.73
C THR A 245 10.17 -5.93 4.21
N LEU A 246 9.74 -4.88 3.52
CA LEU A 246 9.82 -4.79 2.06
C LEU A 246 11.25 -4.94 1.56
N GLN A 247 12.22 -4.25 2.19
CA GLN A 247 13.65 -4.40 1.83
C GLN A 247 14.15 -5.82 2.10
N MET A 248 13.72 -6.47 3.20
CA MET A 248 14.05 -7.87 3.47
C MET A 248 13.49 -8.81 2.38
N CYS A 249 12.25 -8.60 1.96
CA CYS A 249 11.64 -9.35 0.85
C CYS A 249 12.43 -9.15 -0.45
N MET A 250 12.86 -7.93 -0.76
CA MET A 250 13.70 -7.68 -1.95
C MET A 250 15.02 -8.46 -1.92
N ILE A 251 15.68 -8.55 -0.75
CA ILE A 251 16.88 -9.38 -0.57
C ILE A 251 16.57 -10.86 -0.84
N GLU A 252 15.48 -11.39 -0.30
CA GLU A 252 15.11 -12.79 -0.52
C GLU A 252 14.71 -13.08 -1.96
N VAL A 253 14.01 -12.17 -2.64
CA VAL A 253 13.72 -12.28 -4.07
C VAL A 253 15.02 -12.35 -4.87
N MET A 254 16.03 -11.55 -4.52
CA MET A 254 17.36 -11.62 -5.15
C MET A 254 18.06 -12.95 -4.87
N LYS A 255 18.02 -13.46 -3.63
CA LYS A 255 18.59 -14.77 -3.27
C LYS A 255 17.91 -15.92 -4.00
N ALA A 256 16.60 -15.80 -4.23
CA ALA A 256 15.76 -16.78 -4.91
C ALA A 256 15.67 -16.55 -6.44
N ASN A 257 16.56 -15.72 -7.00
CA ASN A 257 16.66 -15.42 -8.44
C ASN A 257 15.32 -14.97 -9.06
N GLY A 258 14.56 -14.14 -8.36
CA GLY A 258 13.26 -13.62 -8.81
C GLY A 258 12.05 -14.48 -8.43
N SER A 259 12.24 -15.61 -7.76
CA SER A 259 11.15 -16.47 -7.28
C SER A 259 10.44 -15.89 -6.05
N ASN A 260 9.16 -16.25 -5.88
CA ASN A 260 8.36 -15.96 -4.68
C ASN A 260 8.47 -17.06 -3.61
N ASN A 261 9.25 -18.10 -3.87
CA ASN A 261 9.37 -19.24 -2.95
C ASN A 261 10.38 -18.95 -1.85
N TYR A 262 10.02 -18.08 -0.93
CA TYR A 262 10.80 -17.76 0.25
C TYR A 262 9.86 -17.44 1.42
N LYS A 263 10.39 -17.50 2.65
CA LYS A 263 9.65 -17.07 3.83
C LYS A 263 9.97 -15.62 4.12
N VAL A 264 8.96 -14.82 4.44
CA VAL A 264 9.17 -13.43 4.88
C VAL A 264 10.11 -13.44 6.09
N PRO A 265 11.30 -12.82 6.02
CA PRO A 265 12.27 -12.94 7.10
C PRO A 265 11.88 -12.07 8.29
N HIS A 266 12.35 -12.45 9.47
CA HIS A 266 12.11 -11.73 10.72
C HIS A 266 13.44 -11.19 11.27
N MET A 267 13.42 -9.98 11.84
CA MET A 267 14.62 -9.34 12.41
C MET A 267 14.36 -8.67 13.78
N ASN A 268 13.33 -9.11 14.51
CA ASN A 268 12.99 -8.58 15.85
C ASN A 268 12.91 -7.04 15.87
N LYS A 269 12.28 -6.44 14.85
CA LYS A 269 12.29 -4.98 14.62
C LYS A 269 11.86 -4.17 15.85
N SER A 270 10.82 -4.61 16.56
CA SER A 270 10.37 -3.93 17.79
C SER A 270 11.35 -4.00 18.95
N GLN A 271 12.25 -5.00 18.99
CA GLN A 271 13.34 -5.02 19.96
C GLN A 271 14.45 -4.05 19.55
N LEU A 272 14.83 -4.04 18.27
CA LEU A 272 15.84 -3.11 17.75
C LEU A 272 15.42 -1.65 17.91
N GLU A 273 14.14 -1.36 17.69
CA GLU A 273 13.55 -0.03 17.84
C GLU A 273 13.60 0.45 19.29
N ARG A 274 13.19 -0.39 20.26
CA ARG A 274 13.29 -0.08 21.70
C ARG A 274 14.72 0.20 22.16
N ASN A 275 15.70 -0.42 21.51
CA ASN A 275 17.12 -0.22 21.81
C ASN A 275 17.76 0.88 20.95
N CYS A 276 16.98 1.61 20.14
CA CYS A 276 17.46 2.63 19.19
C CYS A 276 18.51 2.12 18.17
N TYR A 277 18.47 0.83 17.84
CA TYR A 277 19.36 0.17 16.88
C TYR A 277 18.66 -0.24 15.58
N LEU A 278 17.38 0.11 15.39
CA LEU A 278 16.67 -0.21 14.16
C LEU A 278 17.30 0.57 12.99
N PRO A 279 17.81 -0.11 11.96
CA PRO A 279 18.45 0.58 10.85
C PRO A 279 17.41 1.33 10.01
N LYS A 280 17.81 2.49 9.47
CA LYS A 280 16.97 3.25 8.52
C LYS A 280 16.86 2.55 7.16
N GLN A 281 17.90 1.81 6.78
CA GLN A 281 18.00 1.07 5.52
C GLN A 281 18.79 -0.22 5.75
N LEU A 282 18.48 -1.27 4.99
CA LEU A 282 19.21 -2.53 5.06
C LEU A 282 20.39 -2.54 4.09
N ASN A 283 21.45 -3.22 4.51
CA ASN A 283 22.57 -3.58 3.65
C ASN A 283 22.17 -4.77 2.77
N CYS A 284 22.71 -4.81 1.57
CA CYS A 284 22.68 -5.95 0.67
C CYS A 284 24.09 -6.51 0.54
N ASP A 285 24.23 -7.83 0.57
CA ASP A 285 25.51 -8.50 0.39
C ASP A 285 26.07 -8.22 -1.03
N SER A 286 27.31 -7.75 -1.12
CA SER A 286 27.99 -7.48 -2.39
C SER A 286 28.07 -8.72 -3.28
N ASN A 287 28.35 -9.88 -2.69
CA ASN A 287 28.42 -11.15 -3.44
C ASN A 287 27.07 -11.51 -4.07
N LEU A 288 25.97 -11.19 -3.36
CA LEU A 288 24.63 -11.39 -3.89
C LEU A 288 24.36 -10.48 -5.10
N LEU A 289 24.78 -9.21 -5.04
CA LEU A 289 24.60 -8.27 -6.13
C LEU A 289 25.42 -8.62 -7.37
N GLU A 290 26.67 -9.04 -7.18
CA GLU A 290 27.52 -9.54 -8.27
C GLU A 290 26.87 -10.76 -8.94
N ARG A 291 26.42 -11.73 -8.14
CA ARG A 291 25.74 -12.93 -8.64
C ARG A 291 24.48 -12.59 -9.44
N VAL A 292 23.63 -11.69 -8.94
CA VAL A 292 22.41 -11.27 -9.64
C VAL A 292 22.74 -10.55 -10.94
N SER A 293 23.76 -9.69 -10.93
CA SER A 293 24.21 -8.96 -12.12
C SER A 293 24.73 -9.91 -13.19
N GLN A 294 25.50 -10.93 -12.80
CA GLN A 294 26.00 -11.95 -13.72
C GLN A 294 24.85 -12.75 -14.34
N ILE A 295 23.89 -13.23 -13.53
CA ILE A 295 22.70 -13.94 -14.02
C ILE A 295 21.91 -13.11 -15.03
N LEU A 296 21.82 -11.80 -14.83
CA LEU A 296 21.13 -10.90 -15.76
C LEU A 296 21.87 -10.73 -17.09
N VAL A 297 23.20 -10.65 -17.06
CA VAL A 297 24.01 -10.59 -18.28
C VAL A 297 23.86 -11.89 -19.07
N GLU A 298 23.98 -13.04 -18.39
CA GLU A 298 23.80 -14.37 -18.99
C GLU A 298 22.40 -14.53 -19.62
N ASN A 299 21.34 -14.14 -18.89
CA ASN A 299 19.98 -14.20 -19.42
C ASN A 299 19.75 -13.24 -20.59
N SER A 300 20.40 -12.07 -20.59
CA SER A 300 20.30 -11.10 -21.70
C SER A 300 20.97 -11.65 -22.96
N LEU A 301 22.13 -12.30 -22.81
CA LEU A 301 22.86 -12.94 -23.91
C LEU A 301 22.11 -14.16 -24.47
N MET A 302 21.41 -14.92 -23.62
CA MET A 302 20.61 -16.09 -24.02
C MET A 302 19.25 -15.73 -24.64
N SER A 303 18.86 -14.46 -24.59
CA SER A 303 17.58 -13.97 -25.12
C SER A 303 17.67 -13.30 -26.51
N VAL A 304 18.86 -13.36 -27.13
CA VAL A 304 19.14 -12.87 -28.49
C VAL A 304 18.99 -13.99 -29.52
#